data_AF-A0A7C1AHD2-F1
#
_entry.id   AF-A0A7C1AHD2-F1
#
_cell.length_a   1.000
_cell.length_b   1.000
_cell.length_c   1.000
_cell.angle_alpha   90.00
_cell.angle_beta   90.00
_cell.angle_gamma   90.00
#
_symmetry.space_group_name_H-M   'P 1'
#
loop_
_entity.id
_entity.type
_entity.pdbx_description
1 polymer ?
#
loop_
_entity_poly.entity_id
_entity_poly.type
_entity_poly.pdbx_seq_one_letter_code
_entity_poly.pdbx_strand_id
1 'polypeptide(L)'
;MDVVVGTILGGDLSTSDLTWIALADTEVDERFPRIRDIDDSTYIATYISGNNLYYVLSRDAGLTWDAPIQLNDADQIVVAGYRSVDISESDGYNVKVTYEYIAAGRGDIIYVDIKDLMIYEFLDADGDGIIDEEDNCPGVYNDDQANSDADTYGDACDNCPNADNEDQLDTDTDTVGDVCDNCPNDANQNQDDGDSDTVGDVCDNCPDDPNTDQTDTDGDNIGDVCDWICGDANASGNLNVLDISYIINFLYKNGPAPDPLEKADVDHSGANNILDVSYLVNYLYRGGPAPNCP
;
A
#
# COMPACT_ATOMS: atom_id res chain seq x y z
N MET A 1 21.42 -21.47 15.83
CA MET A 1 22.09 -22.58 15.08
C MET A 1 23.53 -22.65 15.55
N ASP A 2 24.17 -23.82 15.61
CA ASP A 2 25.61 -23.89 15.93
C ASP A 2 26.43 -23.29 14.78
N VAL A 3 27.11 -22.16 15.01
CA VAL A 3 27.96 -21.51 14.01
C VAL A 3 29.26 -22.32 13.86
N VAL A 4 29.56 -22.76 12.63
CA VAL A 4 30.70 -23.62 12.29
C VAL A 4 31.94 -22.79 11.96
N VAL A 5 33.12 -23.28 12.35
CA VAL A 5 34.34 -22.48 12.50
C VAL A 5 35.51 -23.01 11.64
N GLY A 6 36.36 -22.15 11.03
CA GLY A 6 37.20 -22.47 9.84
C GLY A 6 38.05 -21.33 9.20
N THR A 7 39.38 -21.43 9.30
CA THR A 7 40.42 -20.41 9.00
C THR A 7 40.42 -19.67 7.66
N ILE A 8 40.89 -18.41 7.68
CA ILE A 8 41.40 -17.63 6.53
C ILE A 8 42.94 -17.51 6.64
N LEU A 9 43.67 -17.67 5.53
CA LEU A 9 45.13 -17.43 5.45
C LEU A 9 45.45 -16.06 4.82
N GLY A 10 46.65 -15.52 5.07
CA GLY A 10 46.96 -14.10 4.87
C GLY A 10 46.79 -13.55 3.44
N GLY A 11 46.18 -12.37 3.36
CA GLY A 11 45.97 -11.52 2.18
C GLY A 11 45.25 -10.23 2.64
N ASP A 12 45.37 -9.14 1.89
CA ASP A 12 44.64 -7.89 2.18
C ASP A 12 43.13 -8.14 2.22
N LEU A 13 42.44 -7.57 3.23
CA LEU A 13 40.98 -7.66 3.34
C LEU A 13 40.32 -6.85 2.23
N SER A 14 39.76 -7.53 1.23
CA SER A 14 38.80 -6.95 0.31
C SER A 14 37.37 -7.23 0.79
N THR A 15 36.41 -6.39 0.40
CA THR A 15 35.00 -6.58 0.77
C THR A 15 34.37 -7.87 0.24
N SER A 16 35.05 -8.61 -0.65
CA SER A 16 34.61 -9.95 -1.09
C SER A 16 34.99 -11.11 -0.18
N ASP A 17 35.91 -10.91 0.78
CA ASP A 17 36.47 -11.99 1.61
C ASP A 17 35.62 -12.37 2.85
N LEU A 18 34.49 -11.68 3.09
CA LEU A 18 33.67 -11.82 4.31
C LEU A 18 32.46 -12.76 4.18
N THR A 19 32.12 -13.22 2.97
CA THR A 19 30.77 -13.76 2.66
C THR A 19 30.37 -15.06 3.36
N TRP A 20 31.32 -15.88 3.84
CA TRP A 20 31.02 -17.12 4.59
C TRP A 20 32.06 -17.32 5.71
N ILE A 21 31.82 -16.71 6.87
CA ILE A 21 32.69 -16.81 8.05
C ILE A 21 32.81 -18.25 8.54
N ALA A 22 34.01 -18.55 9.05
CA ALA A 22 34.15 -19.61 10.03
C ALA A 22 35.27 -19.30 11.08
N LEU A 23 36.51 -18.97 10.67
CA LEU A 23 37.68 -18.58 11.50
C LEU A 23 38.17 -19.55 12.64
N ALA A 24 39.00 -20.55 12.31
CA ALA A 24 39.50 -21.58 13.25
C ALA A 24 40.56 -21.15 14.28
N ASP A 25 40.60 -21.91 15.39
CA ASP A 25 41.49 -21.79 16.54
C ASP A 25 42.93 -22.26 16.25
N THR A 26 43.88 -21.33 16.12
CA THR A 26 45.34 -21.62 16.13
C THR A 26 46.16 -20.48 16.75
N GLU A 27 47.06 -20.81 17.69
CA GLU A 27 47.94 -19.87 18.39
C GLU A 27 49.12 -19.32 17.56
N VAL A 28 48.88 -18.42 16.58
CA VAL A 28 49.89 -17.40 16.17
C VAL A 28 49.26 -16.24 15.39
N ASP A 29 49.44 -15.02 15.93
CA ASP A 29 49.32 -13.69 15.33
C ASP A 29 47.99 -13.19 14.70
N GLU A 30 47.65 -11.95 15.10
CA GLU A 30 46.86 -10.93 14.39
C GLU A 30 45.36 -11.14 14.06
N ARG A 31 44.69 -12.25 14.46
CA ARG A 31 43.25 -12.44 14.12
C ARG A 31 42.35 -12.87 15.27
N PHE A 32 41.94 -11.91 16.10
CA PHE A 32 40.87 -12.07 17.08
C PHE A 32 39.69 -11.10 16.87
N PRO A 33 38.93 -11.15 15.75
CA PRO A 33 37.58 -10.60 15.73
C PRO A 33 36.73 -11.43 16.69
N ARG A 34 36.63 -11.01 17.96
CA ARG A 34 35.58 -11.54 18.85
C ARG A 34 34.27 -10.90 18.44
N ILE A 35 33.55 -11.58 17.56
CA ILE A 35 32.16 -11.25 17.25
C ILE A 35 31.35 -11.41 18.53
N ARG A 36 30.63 -10.36 18.89
CA ARG A 36 29.59 -10.35 19.91
C ARG A 36 28.31 -9.91 19.27
N ASP A 37 27.31 -10.75 19.44
CA ASP A 37 25.90 -10.40 19.44
C ASP A 37 25.69 -9.23 20.42
N ILE A 38 25.10 -8.14 19.92
CA ILE A 38 24.57 -7.04 20.71
C ILE A 38 23.06 -7.21 20.86
N ASP A 39 22.41 -7.56 19.75
CA ASP A 39 21.01 -7.93 19.62
C ASP A 39 20.84 -8.89 18.40
N ASP A 40 19.60 -9.25 18.06
CA ASP A 40 19.27 -10.27 17.06
C ASP A 40 19.76 -9.94 15.63
N SER A 41 20.08 -8.68 15.30
CA SER A 41 20.62 -8.26 14.00
C SER A 41 21.99 -7.55 14.07
N THR A 42 22.37 -7.01 15.23
CA THR A 42 23.61 -6.23 15.38
C THR A 42 24.76 -7.05 15.96
N TYR A 43 25.85 -7.12 15.19
CA TYR A 43 27.11 -7.74 15.62
C TYR A 43 28.24 -6.71 15.70
N ILE A 44 28.99 -6.72 16.81
CA ILE A 44 30.28 -6.02 16.91
C ILE A 44 31.44 -7.01 16.77
N ALA A 45 32.39 -6.70 15.89
CA ALA A 45 33.65 -7.42 15.79
C ALA A 45 34.81 -6.45 16.10
N THR A 46 35.72 -6.87 16.98
CA THR A 46 36.89 -6.04 17.35
C THR A 46 38.16 -6.79 17.17
N TYR A 47 39.17 -6.18 16.57
CA TYR A 47 40.41 -6.86 16.20
C TYR A 47 41.63 -5.94 16.37
N ILE A 48 42.82 -6.53 16.31
CA ILE A 48 44.09 -5.80 16.36
C ILE A 48 44.73 -5.90 14.97
N SER A 49 45.18 -4.78 14.40
CA SER A 49 45.90 -4.73 13.14
C SER A 49 46.98 -3.66 13.21
N GLY A 50 48.22 -3.94 12.77
CA GLY A 50 49.31 -2.98 12.81
C GLY A 50 49.61 -2.41 14.21
N ASN A 51 49.43 -3.23 15.25
CA ASN A 51 49.46 -2.87 16.68
C ASN A 51 48.38 -1.87 17.16
N ASN A 52 47.37 -1.58 16.35
CA ASN A 52 46.23 -0.74 16.70
C ASN A 52 44.98 -1.57 16.97
N LEU A 53 44.08 -1.06 17.82
CA LEU A 53 42.81 -1.70 18.18
C LEU A 53 41.69 -1.08 17.34
N TYR A 54 40.88 -1.92 16.70
CA TYR A 54 39.74 -1.51 15.88
C TYR A 54 38.45 -2.18 16.35
N TYR A 55 37.32 -1.53 16.10
CA TYR A 55 36.02 -2.19 16.01
C TYR A 55 35.37 -1.96 14.65
N VAL A 56 34.44 -2.85 14.31
CA VAL A 56 33.54 -2.74 13.16
C VAL A 56 32.19 -3.33 13.56
N LEU A 57 31.11 -2.78 13.00
CA LEU A 57 29.74 -3.21 13.22
C LEU A 57 29.19 -3.87 11.96
N SER A 58 28.27 -4.80 12.16
CA SER A 58 27.27 -5.25 11.19
C SER A 58 25.90 -4.99 11.83
N ARG A 59 24.94 -4.50 11.04
CA ARG A 59 23.55 -4.22 11.47
C ARG A 59 22.52 -5.14 10.79
N ASP A 60 23.01 -6.11 10.03
CA ASP A 60 22.27 -6.95 9.09
C ASP A 60 22.60 -8.44 9.31
N ALA A 61 22.65 -8.83 10.58
CA ALA A 61 22.94 -10.19 11.05
C ALA A 61 24.28 -10.79 10.53
N GLY A 62 25.26 -9.95 10.21
CA GLY A 62 26.60 -10.33 9.77
C GLY A 62 26.82 -10.30 8.25
N LEU A 63 25.82 -9.89 7.46
CA LEU A 63 25.86 -9.90 5.99
C LEU A 63 26.81 -8.84 5.42
N THR A 64 26.80 -7.63 5.94
CA THR A 64 27.72 -6.54 5.60
C THR A 64 28.36 -5.94 6.86
N TRP A 65 29.46 -5.21 6.68
CA TRP A 65 30.26 -4.67 7.77
C TRP A 65 30.69 -3.24 7.45
N ASP A 66 30.59 -2.36 8.46
CA ASP A 66 30.97 -0.94 8.41
C ASP A 66 32.45 -0.72 8.06
N ALA A 67 32.82 0.54 7.81
CA ALA A 67 34.22 0.94 7.84
C ALA A 67 34.82 0.77 9.25
N PRO A 68 36.00 0.13 9.42
CA PRO A 68 36.59 -0.06 10.75
C PRO A 68 37.01 1.24 11.42
N ILE A 69 36.72 1.36 12.72
CA ILE A 69 37.02 2.54 13.55
C ILE A 69 38.12 2.20 14.55
N GLN A 70 39.16 3.03 14.59
CA GLN A 70 40.32 2.85 15.48
C GLN A 70 40.04 3.43 16.88
N LEU A 71 40.45 2.70 17.92
CA LEU A 71 40.16 3.04 19.33
C LEU A 71 41.37 3.59 20.12
N ASN A 72 42.59 3.18 19.78
CA ASN A 72 43.78 3.37 20.63
C ASN A 72 44.59 4.65 20.37
N ASP A 73 44.23 5.47 19.39
CA ASP A 73 44.99 6.66 18.98
C ASP A 73 44.98 7.79 20.04
N ALA A 74 43.95 7.88 20.88
CA ALA A 74 43.78 8.97 21.85
C ALA A 74 44.93 9.08 22.86
N ASP A 75 45.53 7.93 23.25
CA ASP A 75 46.54 7.83 24.31
C ASP A 75 47.91 7.31 23.81
N GLN A 76 48.11 7.22 22.49
CA GLN A 76 49.33 6.65 21.85
C GLN A 76 49.66 5.21 22.26
N ILE A 77 48.65 4.38 22.52
CA ILE A 77 48.86 3.05 23.09
C ILE A 77 49.07 2.02 21.99
N VAL A 78 50.25 1.41 21.96
CA VAL A 78 50.59 0.29 21.08
C VAL A 78 50.12 -1.02 21.72
N VAL A 79 49.28 -1.79 21.02
CA VAL A 79 48.68 -3.03 21.55
C VAL A 79 49.64 -4.21 21.35
N ALA A 80 49.89 -4.95 22.44
CA ALA A 80 50.74 -6.15 22.48
C ALA A 80 49.96 -7.46 22.69
N GLY A 81 48.66 -7.40 22.98
CA GLY A 81 47.81 -8.58 23.11
C GLY A 81 46.41 -8.27 23.64
N TYR A 82 45.45 -9.11 23.29
CA TYR A 82 44.05 -9.06 23.74
C TYR A 82 43.86 -9.85 25.05
N ARG A 83 42.93 -9.43 25.92
CA ARG A 83 42.59 -10.17 27.16
C ARG A 83 41.11 -10.51 27.27
N SER A 84 40.21 -9.52 27.28
CA SER A 84 38.78 -9.75 27.40
C SER A 84 37.94 -8.58 26.86
N VAL A 85 36.65 -8.84 26.66
CA VAL A 85 35.61 -7.87 26.34
C VAL A 85 34.45 -8.15 27.28
N ASP A 86 34.00 -7.11 27.97
CA ASP A 86 32.79 -7.13 28.78
C ASP A 86 31.75 -6.18 28.15
N ILE A 87 30.51 -6.66 28.09
CA ILE A 87 29.36 -5.90 27.61
C ILE A 87 28.47 -5.71 28.84
N SER A 88 28.56 -4.53 29.44
CA SER A 88 27.98 -4.25 30.75
C SER A 88 27.29 -2.90 30.74
N GLU A 89 25.96 -2.96 30.85
CA GLU A 89 24.99 -1.87 30.73
C GLU A 89 24.61 -1.53 29.27
N SER A 90 23.34 -1.81 28.95
CA SER A 90 22.54 -1.14 27.93
C SER A 90 21.50 -0.31 28.67
N ASP A 91 21.39 0.97 28.34
CA ASP A 91 20.32 1.87 28.79
C ASP A 91 19.15 1.92 27.79
N GLY A 92 19.09 0.93 26.88
CA GLY A 92 18.29 0.92 25.67
C GLY A 92 19.07 1.46 24.47
N TYR A 93 19.78 2.58 24.64
CA TYR A 93 20.31 3.38 23.53
C TYR A 93 21.80 3.17 23.25
N ASN A 94 22.56 2.81 24.27
CA ASN A 94 24.01 2.74 24.22
C ASN A 94 24.48 1.41 24.81
N VAL A 95 25.19 0.60 24.02
CA VAL A 95 25.98 -0.49 24.61
C VAL A 95 27.29 0.07 25.12
N LYS A 96 27.54 -0.06 26.42
CA LYS A 96 28.90 0.10 26.93
C LYS A 96 29.70 -1.18 26.68
N VAL A 97 30.74 -1.08 25.84
CA VAL A 97 31.69 -2.17 25.63
C VAL A 97 33.05 -1.82 26.22
N THR A 98 33.54 -2.65 27.15
CA THR A 98 34.83 -2.46 27.83
C THR A 98 35.86 -3.46 27.31
N TYR A 99 36.97 -2.97 26.76
CA TYR A 99 38.07 -3.76 26.20
C TYR A 99 39.25 -3.83 27.14
N GLU A 100 39.68 -5.05 27.52
CA GLU A 100 40.96 -5.26 28.19
C GLU A 100 42.05 -5.69 27.19
N TYR A 101 43.15 -4.93 27.15
CA TYR A 101 44.31 -5.25 26.33
C TYR A 101 45.63 -4.87 27.00
N ILE A 102 46.74 -5.40 26.48
CA ILE A 102 48.08 -5.24 27.03
C ILE A 102 48.83 -4.15 26.25
N ALA A 103 49.33 -3.13 26.96
CA ALA A 103 50.16 -2.09 26.37
C ALA A 103 51.62 -2.54 26.17
N ALA A 104 52.15 -2.28 24.97
CA ALA A 104 53.53 -2.60 24.63
C ALA A 104 54.55 -1.85 25.52
N GLY A 105 55.66 -2.52 25.84
CA GLY A 105 56.78 -1.92 26.58
C GLY A 105 56.63 -1.87 28.11
N ARG A 106 55.43 -2.08 28.67
CA ARG A 106 55.22 -2.21 30.13
C ARG A 106 54.43 -3.44 30.58
N GLY A 107 53.55 -3.98 29.72
CA GLY A 107 52.65 -5.06 30.12
C GLY A 107 51.48 -4.60 30.99
N ASP A 108 51.24 -3.29 31.04
CA ASP A 108 50.08 -2.70 31.73
C ASP A 108 48.79 -3.15 31.03
N ILE A 109 47.77 -3.51 31.82
CA ILE A 109 46.41 -3.79 31.33
C ILE A 109 45.67 -2.47 31.24
N ILE A 110 45.11 -2.18 30.06
CA ILE A 110 44.34 -0.97 29.79
C ILE A 110 42.90 -1.35 29.45
N TYR A 111 41.98 -0.54 29.97
CA TYR A 111 40.55 -0.60 29.72
C TYR A 111 40.18 0.53 28.76
N VAL A 112 39.58 0.20 27.61
CA VAL A 112 38.90 1.18 26.75
C VAL A 112 37.41 0.96 26.88
N ASP A 113 36.70 1.98 27.36
CA ASP A 113 35.23 2.04 27.30
C ASP A 113 34.86 2.65 25.94
N ILE A 114 34.24 1.88 25.04
CA ILE A 114 33.41 2.51 24.00
C ILE A 114 32.13 2.93 24.70
N LYS A 115 31.93 4.24 24.76
CA LYS A 115 30.69 4.87 25.22
C LYS A 115 29.91 5.30 24.00
N ASP A 116 28.60 5.32 24.15
CA ASP A 116 27.68 5.87 23.16
C ASP A 116 27.78 5.17 21.80
N LEU A 117 27.91 3.82 21.83
CA LEU A 117 27.61 2.93 20.71
C LEU A 117 26.09 2.99 20.49
N MET A 118 25.67 3.97 19.70
CA MET A 118 24.28 4.20 19.33
C MET A 118 23.81 3.05 18.43
N ILE A 119 22.98 2.18 19.02
CA ILE A 119 22.55 0.90 18.42
C ILE A 119 21.22 1.00 17.66
N TYR A 120 20.60 2.18 17.65
CA TYR A 120 19.14 2.25 17.58
C TYR A 120 18.54 1.77 16.26
N GLU A 121 17.77 0.69 16.40
CA GLU A 121 16.54 0.34 15.68
C GLU A 121 16.41 0.94 14.27
N PHE A 122 17.02 0.25 13.31
CA PHE A 122 16.39 0.11 12.01
C PHE A 122 15.41 -1.05 12.12
N LEU A 123 14.17 -0.72 12.46
CA LEU A 123 13.07 -1.66 12.29
C LEU A 123 12.86 -1.85 10.78
N ASP A 124 12.57 -3.09 10.41
CA ASP A 124 12.22 -3.56 9.07
C ASP A 124 11.11 -4.56 9.35
N ALA A 125 9.87 -4.07 9.40
CA ALA A 125 8.76 -4.81 10.00
C ALA A 125 8.20 -5.93 9.11
N ASP A 126 8.47 -5.91 7.79
CA ASP A 126 8.04 -6.95 6.85
C ASP A 126 9.19 -7.76 6.20
N GLY A 127 10.43 -7.29 6.29
CA GLY A 127 11.64 -8.01 5.88
C GLY A 127 12.05 -7.78 4.42
N ASP A 128 11.71 -6.65 3.81
CA ASP A 128 12.10 -6.31 2.43
C ASP A 128 13.54 -5.79 2.27
N GLY A 129 14.15 -5.32 3.36
CA GLY A 129 15.51 -4.80 3.41
C GLY A 129 15.62 -3.29 3.27
N ILE A 130 14.50 -2.57 3.18
CA ILE A 130 14.37 -1.15 3.51
C ILE A 130 14.04 -1.03 5.01
N ILE A 131 14.21 0.16 5.58
CA ILE A 131 14.02 0.41 7.01
C ILE A 131 12.73 1.22 7.20
N ASP A 132 11.96 0.98 8.26
CA ASP A 132 10.66 1.64 8.52
C ASP A 132 10.68 3.19 8.42
N GLU A 133 11.84 3.84 8.60
CA GLU A 133 12.00 5.30 8.46
C GLU A 133 12.30 5.79 7.02
N GLU A 134 12.71 4.89 6.11
CA GLU A 134 13.00 5.16 4.69
C GLU A 134 12.03 4.41 3.75
N ASP A 135 11.22 3.50 4.28
CA ASP A 135 10.23 2.69 3.58
C ASP A 135 8.89 3.42 3.43
N ASN A 136 8.35 3.46 2.21
CA ASN A 136 7.02 4.00 1.90
C ASN A 136 5.87 3.01 2.12
N CYS A 137 6.14 1.74 2.44
CA CYS A 137 5.16 0.75 2.91
C CYS A 137 5.65 -0.13 4.08
N PRO A 138 5.91 0.41 5.31
CA PRO A 138 6.50 -0.30 6.48
C PRO A 138 5.77 -1.53 7.07
N GLY A 139 4.85 -2.15 6.34
CA GLY A 139 4.23 -3.43 6.69
C GLY A 139 3.78 -4.24 5.47
N VAL A 140 4.20 -3.87 4.26
CA VAL A 140 3.85 -4.50 2.98
C VAL A 140 5.04 -4.52 2.01
N TYR A 141 5.91 -5.51 2.19
CA TYR A 141 7.09 -5.85 1.37
C TYR A 141 7.10 -5.25 -0.04
N ASN A 142 8.00 -4.29 -0.29
CA ASN A 142 8.14 -3.61 -1.58
C ASN A 142 9.58 -3.11 -1.83
N ASP A 143 10.50 -4.07 -2.05
CA ASP A 143 11.94 -3.82 -2.25
C ASP A 143 12.30 -2.93 -3.47
N ASP A 144 11.33 -2.61 -4.33
CA ASP A 144 11.47 -1.66 -5.43
C ASP A 144 11.09 -0.20 -5.08
N GLN A 145 10.43 0.01 -3.93
CA GLN A 145 9.96 1.30 -3.41
C GLN A 145 9.17 2.11 -4.46
N ALA A 146 8.37 1.42 -5.27
CA ALA A 146 7.49 2.07 -6.23
C ALA A 146 6.48 3.01 -5.54
N ASN A 147 6.33 4.20 -6.09
CA ASN A 147 5.35 5.22 -5.71
C ASN A 147 5.14 6.09 -6.95
N SER A 148 3.94 6.00 -7.54
CA SER A 148 3.65 6.45 -8.90
C SER A 148 3.09 7.88 -8.98
N ASP A 149 2.55 8.44 -7.89
CA ASP A 149 2.05 9.82 -7.82
C ASP A 149 2.89 10.78 -6.93
N ALA A 150 3.78 10.22 -6.11
CA ALA A 150 4.68 10.87 -5.16
C ALA A 150 4.05 11.40 -3.85
N ASP A 151 3.03 10.73 -3.31
CA ASP A 151 2.56 10.93 -1.93
C ASP A 151 3.42 10.19 -0.87
N THR A 152 2.96 9.96 0.37
CA THR A 152 3.76 9.24 1.39
C THR A 152 3.64 7.71 1.39
N TYR A 153 2.71 7.12 0.64
CA TYR A 153 2.49 5.68 0.55
C TYR A 153 3.13 5.10 -0.72
N GLY A 154 3.57 3.84 -0.69
CA GLY A 154 4.06 3.14 -1.88
C GLY A 154 2.95 2.42 -2.63
N ASP A 155 3.15 2.16 -3.93
CA ASP A 155 2.20 1.46 -4.83
C ASP A 155 1.74 0.08 -4.29
N ALA A 156 2.46 -0.49 -3.32
CA ALA A 156 2.16 -1.77 -2.68
C ALA A 156 1.17 -1.69 -1.51
N CYS A 157 1.04 -0.53 -0.85
CA CYS A 157 0.19 -0.31 0.31
C CYS A 157 -0.82 0.84 0.16
N ASP A 158 -0.71 1.61 -0.92
CA ASP A 158 -1.62 2.67 -1.30
C ASP A 158 -2.94 2.11 -1.90
N ASN A 159 -4.09 2.61 -1.42
CA ASN A 159 -5.41 2.30 -1.97
C ASN A 159 -5.81 3.16 -3.19
N CYS A 160 -5.01 4.17 -3.57
CA CYS A 160 -5.10 4.92 -4.82
C CYS A 160 -3.73 5.15 -5.52
N PRO A 161 -3.02 4.10 -6.02
CA PRO A 161 -1.63 4.17 -6.57
C PRO A 161 -1.31 5.13 -7.73
N ASN A 162 -2.20 6.04 -8.10
CA ASN A 162 -2.01 7.04 -9.14
C ASN A 162 -2.63 8.41 -8.77
N ALA A 163 -3.05 8.62 -7.51
CA ALA A 163 -3.76 9.81 -7.06
C ALA A 163 -3.65 10.14 -5.55
N ASP A 164 -2.51 10.74 -5.14
CA ASP A 164 -2.22 11.50 -3.90
C ASP A 164 -3.40 11.61 -2.92
N ASN A 165 -3.39 10.75 -1.91
CA ASN A 165 -4.41 10.63 -0.88
C ASN A 165 -3.80 10.26 0.48
N GLU A 166 -3.02 11.19 1.03
CA GLU A 166 -2.35 11.16 2.35
C GLU A 166 -3.21 10.72 3.57
N ASP A 167 -4.54 10.67 3.47
CA ASP A 167 -5.43 10.16 4.51
C ASP A 167 -5.87 8.70 4.33
N GLN A 168 -5.55 8.09 3.18
CA GLN A 168 -5.88 6.72 2.77
C GLN A 168 -7.34 6.37 3.08
N LEU A 169 -8.25 7.33 2.90
CA LEU A 169 -9.66 7.17 3.20
C LEU A 169 -10.29 6.18 2.22
N ASP A 170 -10.95 5.17 2.79
CA ASP A 170 -11.77 4.16 2.11
C ASP A 170 -13.06 4.06 2.95
N THR A 171 -14.12 4.72 2.48
CA THR A 171 -15.36 4.96 3.21
C THR A 171 -16.27 3.72 3.27
N ASP A 172 -16.25 2.86 2.26
CA ASP A 172 -17.13 1.68 2.16
C ASP A 172 -16.43 0.32 2.38
N THR A 173 -15.10 0.34 2.49
CA THR A 173 -14.18 -0.76 2.80
C THR A 173 -13.97 -1.79 1.70
N ASP A 174 -13.99 -1.35 0.43
CA ASP A 174 -13.78 -2.20 -0.74
C ASP A 174 -12.32 -2.35 -1.23
N THR A 175 -11.39 -1.62 -0.61
CA THR A 175 -9.96 -1.47 -0.91
C THR A 175 -9.56 -0.46 -1.99
N VAL A 176 -10.47 0.33 -2.54
CA VAL A 176 -10.20 1.52 -3.36
C VAL A 176 -10.37 2.75 -2.47
N GLY A 177 -9.49 3.76 -2.61
CA GLY A 177 -9.61 4.98 -1.82
C GLY A 177 -10.62 5.99 -2.40
N ASP A 178 -11.29 6.76 -1.53
CA ASP A 178 -12.31 7.79 -1.87
C ASP A 178 -11.88 8.80 -2.96
N VAL A 179 -10.57 8.96 -3.19
CA VAL A 179 -9.99 9.89 -4.17
C VAL A 179 -9.96 9.31 -5.59
N CYS A 180 -9.88 7.99 -5.73
CA CYS A 180 -9.85 7.27 -7.01
C CYS A 180 -11.07 6.37 -7.24
N ASP A 181 -11.95 6.26 -6.25
CA ASP A 181 -13.21 5.51 -6.30
C ASP A 181 -14.32 6.29 -7.04
N ASN A 182 -14.97 5.65 -8.02
CA ASN A 182 -16.12 6.16 -8.75
C ASN A 182 -17.47 5.90 -8.04
N CYS A 183 -17.50 5.16 -6.92
CA CYS A 183 -18.63 5.01 -6.00
C CYS A 183 -18.23 5.05 -4.49
N PRO A 184 -17.72 6.17 -3.93
CA PRO A 184 -17.17 6.30 -2.55
C PRO A 184 -18.06 5.96 -1.33
N ASN A 185 -19.22 5.32 -1.52
CA ASN A 185 -20.13 4.89 -0.47
C ASN A 185 -20.72 3.47 -0.73
N ASP A 186 -20.42 2.83 -1.86
CA ASP A 186 -21.12 1.65 -2.39
C ASP A 186 -20.16 0.65 -3.09
N ALA A 187 -19.38 -0.06 -2.27
CA ALA A 187 -18.32 -1.01 -2.59
C ALA A 187 -18.34 -1.69 -3.97
N ASN A 188 -17.37 -1.34 -4.81
CA ASN A 188 -17.25 -1.76 -6.20
C ASN A 188 -15.77 -1.87 -6.68
N GLN A 189 -14.98 -2.75 -6.03
CA GLN A 189 -13.52 -2.93 -6.24
C GLN A 189 -13.05 -3.09 -7.71
N ASN A 190 -13.95 -3.46 -8.62
CA ASN A 190 -13.73 -3.53 -10.06
C ASN A 190 -13.67 -2.16 -10.76
N GLN A 191 -14.26 -1.12 -10.17
CA GLN A 191 -14.36 0.24 -10.71
C GLN A 191 -14.93 0.26 -12.14
N ASP A 192 -15.94 -0.59 -12.38
CA ASP A 192 -16.66 -0.62 -13.65
C ASP A 192 -17.50 0.67 -13.79
N ASP A 193 -17.38 1.30 -14.96
CA ASP A 193 -18.04 2.53 -15.42
C ASP A 193 -18.39 2.27 -16.90
N GLY A 194 -19.60 1.75 -17.12
CA GLY A 194 -20.04 1.14 -18.37
C GLY A 194 -20.22 2.13 -19.52
N ASP A 195 -20.58 3.36 -19.21
CA ASP A 195 -20.86 4.43 -20.18
C ASP A 195 -19.79 5.53 -20.23
N SER A 196 -18.85 5.51 -19.27
CA SER A 196 -17.70 6.41 -19.12
C SER A 196 -18.05 7.83 -18.68
N ASP A 197 -19.02 7.99 -17.77
CA ASP A 197 -19.46 9.28 -17.22
C ASP A 197 -18.77 9.73 -15.92
N THR A 198 -17.90 8.87 -15.33
CA THR A 198 -17.19 9.00 -14.04
C THR A 198 -17.95 8.61 -12.76
N VAL A 199 -19.17 8.10 -12.85
CA VAL A 199 -19.91 7.42 -11.78
C VAL A 199 -19.84 5.91 -12.04
N GLY A 200 -19.64 5.10 -11.01
CA GLY A 200 -19.55 3.65 -11.20
C GLY A 200 -20.91 2.95 -11.34
N ASP A 201 -20.95 1.83 -12.08
CA ASP A 201 -22.14 1.01 -12.36
C ASP A 201 -22.99 0.65 -11.12
N VAL A 202 -22.38 0.67 -9.92
CA VAL A 202 -23.02 0.28 -8.65
C VAL A 202 -23.80 1.43 -8.00
N CYS A 203 -23.39 2.67 -8.22
CA CYS A 203 -24.00 3.88 -7.66
C CYS A 203 -24.63 4.81 -8.72
N ASP A 204 -24.45 4.51 -10.00
CA ASP A 204 -25.08 5.20 -11.12
C ASP A 204 -26.58 4.85 -11.26
N ASN A 205 -27.42 5.88 -11.37
CA ASN A 205 -28.85 5.76 -11.63
C ASN A 205 -29.24 5.66 -13.12
N CYS A 206 -28.26 5.70 -14.05
CA CYS A 206 -28.38 5.39 -15.48
C CYS A 206 -27.16 4.65 -16.10
N PRO A 207 -26.77 3.42 -15.66
CA PRO A 207 -25.52 2.71 -16.06
C PRO A 207 -25.24 2.41 -17.55
N ASP A 208 -26.09 2.86 -18.47
CA ASP A 208 -25.96 2.72 -19.92
C ASP A 208 -25.99 4.10 -20.66
N ASP A 209 -26.24 5.23 -19.99
CA ASP A 209 -26.60 6.55 -20.55
C ASP A 209 -26.00 7.77 -19.76
N PRO A 210 -24.86 8.36 -20.22
CA PRO A 210 -24.02 9.24 -19.40
C PRO A 210 -24.68 10.45 -18.73
N ASN A 211 -24.59 10.55 -17.40
CA ASN A 211 -25.29 11.54 -16.58
C ASN A 211 -24.56 11.94 -15.26
N THR A 212 -23.32 12.42 -15.34
CA THR A 212 -22.42 12.69 -14.18
C THR A 212 -23.01 13.55 -13.03
N ASP A 213 -24.09 14.30 -13.27
CA ASP A 213 -24.78 15.06 -12.22
C ASP A 213 -25.81 14.25 -11.42
N GLN A 214 -26.07 13.01 -11.82
CA GLN A 214 -26.95 12.01 -11.20
C GLN A 214 -28.34 12.58 -10.87
N THR A 215 -28.83 13.51 -11.70
CA THR A 215 -30.12 14.18 -11.47
C THR A 215 -31.26 13.17 -11.51
N ASP A 216 -31.96 13.02 -10.39
CA ASP A 216 -33.24 12.33 -10.25
C ASP A 216 -34.28 13.37 -9.76
N THR A 217 -35.17 13.79 -10.66
CA THR A 217 -36.15 14.87 -10.40
C THR A 217 -37.33 14.42 -9.54
N ASP A 218 -37.71 13.13 -9.56
CA ASP A 218 -38.96 12.66 -8.92
C ASP A 218 -38.75 11.68 -7.74
N GLY A 219 -37.55 11.14 -7.58
CA GLY A 219 -37.04 10.43 -6.42
C GLY A 219 -37.21 8.92 -6.45
N ASP A 220 -37.29 8.32 -7.64
CA ASP A 220 -37.47 6.87 -7.82
C ASP A 220 -36.16 6.07 -8.00
N ASN A 221 -35.01 6.76 -8.04
CA ASN A 221 -33.65 6.25 -8.28
C ASN A 221 -33.39 5.81 -9.73
N ILE A 222 -34.13 6.33 -10.71
CA ILE A 222 -33.79 6.33 -12.13
C ILE A 222 -33.41 7.76 -12.53
N GLY A 223 -32.26 7.97 -13.16
CA GLY A 223 -31.82 9.32 -13.52
C GLY A 223 -32.63 9.94 -14.66
N ASP A 224 -32.79 11.27 -14.65
CA ASP A 224 -33.54 12.08 -15.64
C ASP A 224 -33.13 11.81 -17.12
N VAL A 225 -31.97 11.19 -17.37
CA VAL A 225 -31.45 10.86 -18.70
C VAL A 225 -32.01 9.54 -19.24
N CYS A 226 -32.20 8.54 -18.37
CA CYS A 226 -32.75 7.23 -18.71
C CYS A 226 -34.21 7.03 -18.23
N ASP A 227 -34.73 7.92 -17.37
CA ASP A 227 -36.15 7.99 -17.00
C ASP A 227 -37.03 8.34 -18.22
N TRP A 228 -38.15 7.66 -18.32
CA TRP A 228 -39.13 7.80 -19.38
C TRP A 228 -40.51 8.08 -18.81
N ILE A 229 -41.13 9.16 -19.29
CA ILE A 229 -42.46 9.55 -18.83
C ILE A 229 -43.48 8.45 -19.16
N CYS A 230 -44.04 7.80 -18.13
CA CYS A 230 -45.11 6.82 -18.30
C CYS A 230 -46.28 7.39 -19.12
N GLY A 231 -46.57 6.75 -20.26
CA GLY A 231 -47.57 7.18 -21.23
C GLY A 231 -47.03 8.01 -22.40
N ASP A 232 -45.81 8.55 -22.37
CA ASP A 232 -45.16 9.23 -23.51
C ASP A 232 -44.65 8.20 -24.54
N ALA A 233 -45.60 7.45 -25.09
CA ALA A 233 -45.37 6.35 -26.02
C ALA A 233 -44.54 6.75 -27.25
N ASN A 234 -44.51 8.04 -27.60
CA ASN A 234 -43.71 8.54 -28.71
C ASN A 234 -42.33 9.13 -28.34
N ALA A 235 -41.95 9.16 -27.05
CA ALA A 235 -40.72 9.78 -26.52
C ALA A 235 -40.55 11.25 -26.94
N SER A 236 -41.61 12.06 -26.71
CA SER A 236 -41.59 13.51 -26.97
C SER A 236 -41.23 14.37 -25.75
N GLY A 237 -41.01 13.76 -24.58
CA GLY A 237 -40.94 14.42 -23.28
C GLY A 237 -42.25 15.08 -22.87
N ASN A 238 -43.38 14.71 -23.50
CA ASN A 238 -44.64 15.46 -23.40
C ASN A 238 -45.85 14.53 -23.55
N LEU A 239 -46.34 13.95 -22.46
CA LEU A 239 -47.55 13.11 -22.47
C LEU A 239 -48.79 13.86 -23.02
N ASN A 240 -49.23 13.51 -24.23
CA ASN A 240 -50.35 14.19 -24.91
C ASN A 240 -51.14 13.30 -25.90
N VAL A 241 -51.89 13.92 -26.83
CA VAL A 241 -52.73 13.24 -27.83
C VAL A 241 -51.93 12.46 -28.88
N LEU A 242 -50.66 12.85 -29.08
CA LEU A 242 -49.76 12.20 -30.02
C LEU A 242 -49.37 10.80 -29.53
N ASP A 243 -49.29 10.59 -28.22
CA ASP A 243 -49.03 9.27 -27.60
C ASP A 243 -50.18 8.29 -27.77
N ILE A 244 -51.41 8.75 -27.49
CA ILE A 244 -52.62 8.00 -27.82
C ILE A 244 -52.62 7.60 -29.30
N SER A 245 -52.21 8.53 -30.17
CA SER A 245 -52.13 8.28 -31.61
C SER A 245 -51.02 7.29 -31.97
N TYR A 246 -49.90 7.31 -31.25
CA TYR A 246 -48.77 6.38 -31.38
C TYR A 246 -49.17 4.96 -30.98
N ILE A 247 -49.74 4.77 -29.77
CA ILE A 247 -50.21 3.46 -29.29
C ILE A 247 -51.26 2.87 -30.25
N ILE A 248 -52.20 3.67 -30.75
CA ILE A 248 -53.18 3.20 -31.77
C ILE A 248 -52.48 2.77 -33.07
N ASN A 249 -51.41 3.45 -33.48
CA ASN A 249 -50.65 3.07 -34.68
C ASN A 249 -49.87 1.78 -34.47
N PHE A 250 -49.22 1.61 -33.32
CA PHE A 250 -48.57 0.37 -32.90
C PHE A 250 -49.55 -0.81 -32.93
N LEU A 251 -50.62 -0.74 -32.13
CA LEU A 251 -51.58 -1.84 -31.95
C LEU A 251 -52.35 -2.24 -33.22
N TYR A 252 -52.66 -1.29 -34.11
CA TYR A 252 -53.63 -1.51 -35.20
C TYR A 252 -53.15 -1.16 -36.61
N LYS A 253 -51.96 -0.56 -36.78
CA LYS A 253 -51.46 -0.10 -38.09
C LYS A 253 -50.03 -0.56 -38.40
N ASN A 254 -49.46 -1.47 -37.61
CA ASN A 254 -48.07 -1.90 -37.71
C ASN A 254 -47.09 -0.71 -37.58
N GLY A 255 -47.39 0.22 -36.68
CA GLY A 255 -46.42 1.24 -36.27
C GLY A 255 -45.26 0.62 -35.48
N PRO A 256 -44.17 1.39 -35.26
CA PRO A 256 -43.12 0.98 -34.33
C PRO A 256 -43.70 0.73 -32.93
N ALA A 257 -43.05 -0.15 -32.18
CA ALA A 257 -43.35 -0.32 -30.77
C ALA A 257 -42.86 0.89 -29.96
N PRO A 258 -43.55 1.26 -28.87
CA PRO A 258 -42.95 2.06 -27.81
C PRO A 258 -41.67 1.39 -27.31
N ASP A 259 -40.67 2.19 -26.96
CA ASP A 259 -39.39 1.74 -26.43
C ASP A 259 -39.06 2.57 -25.16
N PRO A 260 -39.04 1.98 -23.94
CA PRO A 260 -39.46 0.60 -23.63
C PRO A 260 -40.94 0.35 -23.95
N LEU A 261 -41.35 -0.91 -24.01
CA LEU A 261 -42.74 -1.29 -24.33
C LEU A 261 -43.72 -0.90 -23.21
N GLU A 262 -43.20 -0.90 -22.00
CA GLU A 262 -43.84 -0.71 -20.70
C GLU A 262 -44.47 0.70 -20.59
N LYS A 263 -43.87 1.71 -21.25
CA LYS A 263 -44.38 3.09 -21.25
C LYS A 263 -45.75 3.29 -21.91
N ALA A 264 -46.29 2.25 -22.54
CA ALA A 264 -47.64 2.23 -23.08
C ALA A 264 -48.62 1.31 -22.32
N ASP A 265 -48.16 0.56 -21.30
CA ASP A 265 -49.01 -0.22 -20.37
C ASP A 265 -49.43 0.66 -19.17
N VAL A 266 -50.11 1.76 -19.48
CA VAL A 266 -50.36 2.90 -18.56
C VAL A 266 -51.33 2.60 -17.42
N ASP A 267 -51.95 1.41 -17.42
CA ASP A 267 -52.77 0.91 -16.33
C ASP A 267 -52.13 -0.26 -15.55
N HIS A 268 -50.85 -0.57 -15.82
CA HIS A 268 -50.05 -1.63 -15.18
C HIS A 268 -50.75 -3.00 -15.27
N SER A 269 -51.36 -3.31 -16.42
CA SER A 269 -52.05 -4.59 -16.64
C SER A 269 -51.11 -5.71 -17.09
N GLY A 270 -49.87 -5.38 -17.44
CA GLY A 270 -48.90 -6.26 -18.09
C GLY A 270 -49.23 -6.54 -19.56
N ALA A 271 -50.04 -5.70 -20.21
CA ALA A 271 -50.61 -6.00 -21.51
C ALA A 271 -51.00 -4.78 -22.35
N ASN A 272 -50.04 -4.19 -23.06
CA ASN A 272 -50.27 -3.18 -24.11
C ASN A 272 -51.49 -3.45 -25.03
N ASN A 273 -52.60 -2.73 -24.83
CA ASN A 273 -53.87 -2.94 -25.52
C ASN A 273 -54.76 -1.67 -25.62
N ILE A 274 -56.05 -1.84 -25.94
CA ILE A 274 -57.00 -0.72 -26.09
C ILE A 274 -57.44 -0.10 -24.75
N LEU A 275 -57.25 -0.80 -23.64
CA LEU A 275 -57.53 -0.31 -22.30
C LEU A 275 -56.57 0.82 -21.93
N ASP A 276 -55.29 0.72 -22.27
CA ASP A 276 -54.27 1.75 -22.12
C ASP A 276 -54.61 3.05 -22.86
N VAL A 277 -55.00 2.91 -24.14
CA VAL A 277 -55.52 4.00 -24.96
C VAL A 277 -56.74 4.65 -24.29
N SER A 278 -57.62 3.84 -23.69
CA SER A 278 -58.80 4.33 -22.98
C SER A 278 -58.45 5.01 -21.66
N TYR A 279 -57.40 4.54 -20.98
CA TYR A 279 -56.87 5.10 -19.73
C TYR A 279 -56.22 6.46 -19.99
N LEU A 280 -55.32 6.60 -20.98
CA LEU A 280 -54.74 7.88 -21.39
C LEU A 280 -55.81 8.90 -21.81
N VAL A 281 -56.82 8.49 -22.59
CA VAL A 281 -57.95 9.36 -22.94
C VAL A 281 -58.75 9.80 -21.71
N ASN A 282 -58.85 8.95 -20.69
CA ASN A 282 -59.54 9.28 -19.44
C ASN A 282 -58.72 10.24 -18.56
N TYR A 283 -57.41 10.02 -18.44
CA TYR A 283 -56.47 10.93 -17.78
C TYR A 283 -56.49 12.32 -18.44
N LEU A 284 -56.09 12.41 -19.72
CA LEU A 284 -55.87 13.67 -20.44
C LEU A 284 -57.14 14.52 -20.63
N TYR A 285 -58.33 13.90 -20.72
CA TYR A 285 -59.56 14.62 -21.11
C TYR A 285 -60.74 14.48 -20.15
N ARG A 286 -60.65 13.64 -19.13
CA ARG A 286 -61.79 13.34 -18.22
C ARG A 286 -61.45 13.41 -16.74
N GLY A 287 -60.21 13.76 -16.39
CA GLY A 287 -59.78 13.83 -14.98
C GLY A 287 -59.65 12.44 -14.35
N GLY A 288 -59.22 11.45 -15.12
CA GLY A 288 -58.80 10.16 -14.60
C GLY A 288 -57.53 10.25 -13.74
N PRO A 289 -57.16 9.16 -13.05
CA PRO A 289 -55.86 9.03 -12.39
C PRO A 289 -54.70 9.17 -13.40
N ALA A 290 -53.51 9.51 -12.90
CA ALA A 290 -52.29 9.53 -13.69
C ALA A 290 -51.95 8.12 -14.23
N PRO A 291 -51.20 8.03 -15.35
CA PRO A 291 -50.58 6.78 -15.78
C PRO A 291 -49.77 6.13 -14.66
N ASN A 292 -49.72 4.81 -14.67
CA ASN A 292 -48.88 4.00 -13.81
C ASN A 292 -48.38 2.83 -14.66
N CYS A 293 -47.10 2.80 -14.98
CA CYS A 293 -46.50 1.79 -15.86
C CYS A 293 -45.83 0.68 -15.01
N PRO A 294 -45.48 -0.47 -15.62
CA PRO A 294 -44.71 -1.55 -15.01
C PRO A 294 -43.40 -1.10 -14.33
#